data_AF-A0A662CJD1-F1
#
_entry.id   AF-A0A662CJD1-F1
#
_cell.length_a   1.000
_cell.length_b   1.000
_cell.length_c   1.000
_cell.angle_alpha   90.00
_cell.angle_beta   90.00
_cell.angle_gamma   90.00
#
_symmetry.space_group_name_H-M   'P 1'
#
loop_
_entity.id
_entity.type
_entity.pdbx_description
1 polymer ?
#
loop_
_entity_poly.entity_id
_entity_poly.type
_entity_poly.pdbx_seq_one_letter_code
_entity_poly.pdbx_strand_id
1 'polypeptide(L)'
;MTIESQRSPFWGTTTKLVIGLTLVAILAGIFIYYRSIVSLLVLASIITYLFQPLVAFLTSKTRLSWRMNTTLVFLLFIILLIGLLTGAGLVIAQQATGLVRVVQEFTNDLPDLANELTVFLEQYGIKDIINLSDLANRLLETVQPLLGQAGSIVGSLATGAAASIGRIFFIVFVAYFILSESQRVGKITFDQIPQYGYDIRRMTRQLSVIWESFFRGQFIIFVMVFVVYLIILSALGVRYSIALAALTGLAVFVPYVGSWTASIVMVLVTFLQPEN
;
A
#
# COMPACT_ATOMS: atom_id res chain seq x y z
N MET A 1 32.86 -54.16 -17.26
CA MET A 1 32.38 -52.77 -17.41
C MET A 1 32.57 -52.08 -16.07
N THR A 2 33.65 -51.31 -15.94
CA THR A 2 34.05 -50.60 -14.73
C THR A 2 33.19 -49.35 -14.58
N ILE A 3 32.55 -49.21 -13.42
CA ILE A 3 31.84 -47.98 -13.01
C ILE A 3 32.92 -46.94 -12.74
N GLU A 4 33.30 -46.20 -13.79
CA GLU A 4 34.21 -45.07 -13.68
C GLU A 4 33.50 -43.95 -12.94
N SER A 5 34.06 -43.58 -11.80
CA SER A 5 33.51 -42.59 -10.89
C SER A 5 33.35 -41.24 -11.61
N GLN A 6 32.12 -40.79 -11.85
CA GLN A 6 31.83 -39.39 -12.15
C GLN A 6 32.09 -38.53 -10.90
N ARG A 7 33.36 -38.29 -10.58
CA ARG A 7 33.76 -37.27 -9.61
C ARG A 7 33.78 -35.92 -10.35
N SER A 8 33.03 -34.96 -9.82
CA SER A 8 33.04 -33.59 -10.32
C SER A 8 34.47 -33.04 -10.37
N PRO A 9 34.82 -32.21 -11.37
CA PRO A 9 36.17 -31.69 -11.51
C PRO A 9 36.58 -30.91 -10.26
N PHE A 10 37.76 -31.22 -9.72
CA PHE A 10 38.31 -30.54 -8.54
C PHE A 10 38.73 -29.12 -8.90
N TRP A 11 37.80 -28.17 -8.82
CA TRP A 11 38.12 -26.75 -8.98
C TRP A 11 39.00 -26.29 -7.83
N GLY A 12 40.07 -25.57 -8.14
CA GLY A 12 40.90 -24.89 -7.13
C GLY A 12 40.08 -23.88 -6.32
N THR A 13 40.49 -23.62 -5.08
CA THR A 13 39.81 -22.66 -4.17
C THR A 13 39.65 -21.29 -4.81
N THR A 14 40.66 -20.83 -5.55
CA THR A 14 40.64 -19.57 -6.30
C THR A 14 39.58 -19.57 -7.40
N THR A 15 39.49 -20.65 -8.20
CA THR A 15 38.47 -20.81 -9.26
C THR A 15 37.06 -20.82 -8.67
N LYS A 16 36.84 -21.51 -7.54
CA LYS A 16 35.55 -21.50 -6.82
C LYS A 16 35.19 -20.11 -6.32
N LEU A 17 36.15 -19.37 -5.75
CA LEU A 17 35.93 -18.01 -5.26
C LEU A 17 35.62 -17.04 -6.41
N VAL A 18 36.39 -17.07 -7.49
CA VAL A 18 36.19 -16.19 -8.65
C VAL A 18 34.82 -16.46 -9.28
N ILE A 19 34.47 -17.72 -9.52
CA ILE A 19 33.18 -18.06 -10.11
C ILE A 19 32.04 -17.73 -9.16
N GLY A 20 32.19 -18.04 -7.86
CA GLY A 20 31.20 -17.69 -6.84
C GLY A 20 30.95 -16.18 -6.76
N LEU A 21 32.00 -15.37 -6.69
CA LEU A 21 31.89 -13.90 -6.66
C LEU A 21 31.31 -13.34 -7.95
N THR A 22 31.71 -13.89 -9.11
CA THR A 22 31.16 -13.47 -10.41
C THR A 22 29.66 -13.78 -10.49
N LEU A 23 29.25 -14.96 -10.03
CA LEU A 23 27.85 -15.38 -10.01
C LEU A 23 27.03 -14.51 -9.04
N VAL A 24 27.57 -14.20 -7.86
CA VAL A 24 26.97 -13.26 -6.92
C VAL A 24 26.84 -11.86 -7.52
N ALA A 25 27.87 -11.36 -8.21
CA ALA A 25 27.83 -10.04 -8.86
C ALA A 25 26.79 -9.97 -9.99
N ILE A 26 26.67 -11.03 -10.80
CA ILE A 26 25.63 -11.13 -11.84
C ILE A 26 24.24 -11.16 -11.21
N LEU A 27 24.02 -12.00 -10.20
CA LEU A 27 22.74 -12.07 -9.49
C LEU A 27 22.39 -10.75 -8.82
N ALA A 28 23.35 -10.07 -8.21
CA ALA A 28 23.18 -8.76 -7.62
C ALA A 28 22.84 -7.70 -8.68
N GLY A 29 23.52 -7.71 -9.84
CA GLY A 29 23.22 -6.83 -10.97
C GLY A 29 21.81 -7.02 -11.50
N ILE A 30 21.39 -8.27 -11.72
CA ILE A 30 20.01 -8.62 -12.11
C ILE A 30 19.01 -8.15 -11.05
N PHE A 31 19.28 -8.40 -9.77
CA PHE A 31 18.41 -7.98 -8.67
C PHE A 31 18.24 -6.46 -8.60
N ILE A 32 19.33 -5.70 -8.74
CA ILE A 32 19.30 -4.23 -8.74
C ILE A 32 18.51 -3.72 -9.95
N TYR A 33 18.77 -4.27 -11.13
CA TYR A 33 18.10 -3.86 -12.36
C TYR A 33 16.59 -4.15 -12.34
N TYR A 34 16.19 -5.34 -11.86
CA TYR A 34 14.80 -5.77 -11.79
C TYR A 34 14.14 -5.57 -10.43
N ARG A 35 14.75 -4.80 -9.52
CA ARG A 35 14.28 -4.60 -8.14
C ARG A 35 12.80 -4.25 -8.07
N SER A 36 12.32 -3.39 -8.98
CA SER A 36 10.91 -2.99 -8.99
C SER A 36 9.98 -4.16 -9.28
N ILE A 37 10.32 -5.06 -10.21
CA ILE A 37 9.50 -6.24 -10.52
C ILE A 37 9.61 -7.27 -9.41
N VAL A 38 10.82 -7.50 -8.88
CA VAL A 38 11.05 -8.43 -7.77
C VAL A 38 10.22 -8.04 -6.56
N SER A 39 10.14 -6.75 -6.22
CA SER A 39 9.28 -6.28 -5.13
C SER A 39 7.80 -6.61 -5.35
N LEU A 40 7.30 -6.48 -6.59
CA LEU A 40 5.91 -6.83 -6.92
C LEU A 40 5.68 -8.35 -6.82
N LEU A 41 6.65 -9.17 -7.26
CA LEU A 41 6.59 -10.63 -7.15
C LEU A 41 6.63 -11.11 -5.70
N VAL A 42 7.44 -10.48 -4.85
CA VAL A 42 7.49 -10.77 -3.41
C VAL A 42 6.13 -10.45 -2.78
N LEU A 43 5.54 -9.29 -3.06
CA LEU A 43 4.20 -8.94 -2.59
C LEU A 43 3.13 -9.90 -3.10
N ALA A 44 3.20 -10.32 -4.36
CA ALA A 44 2.28 -11.31 -4.91
C ALA A 44 2.39 -12.65 -4.17
N SER A 45 3.63 -13.08 -3.89
CA SER A 45 3.89 -14.30 -3.12
C SER A 45 3.33 -14.22 -1.69
N ILE A 46 3.48 -13.07 -1.02
CA ILE A 46 2.88 -12.81 0.29
C ILE A 46 1.35 -12.96 0.23
N ILE A 47 0.69 -12.34 -0.77
CA ILE A 47 -0.76 -12.46 -0.95
C ILE A 47 -1.18 -13.90 -1.23
N THR A 48 -0.44 -14.63 -2.07
CA THR A 48 -0.66 -16.06 -2.32
C THR A 48 -0.63 -16.86 -1.01
N TYR A 49 0.41 -16.70 -0.20
CA TYR A 49 0.53 -17.38 1.09
C TYR A 49 -0.59 -16.99 2.07
N LEU A 50 -1.01 -15.72 2.06
CA LEU A 50 -2.10 -15.23 2.90
C LEU A 50 -3.46 -15.88 2.54
N PHE A 51 -3.76 -16.02 1.24
CA PHE A 51 -5.02 -16.61 0.79
C PHE A 51 -5.01 -18.14 0.73
N GLN A 52 -3.84 -18.78 0.73
CA GLN A 52 -3.73 -20.23 0.72
C GLN A 52 -4.54 -20.95 1.81
N PRO A 53 -4.47 -20.60 3.12
CA PRO A 53 -5.26 -21.26 4.16
C PRO A 53 -6.77 -21.04 3.97
N LEU A 54 -7.17 -19.86 3.48
CA LEU A 54 -8.58 -19.56 3.20
C LEU A 54 -9.12 -20.43 2.05
N VAL A 55 -8.37 -20.53 0.96
CA VAL A 55 -8.72 -21.40 -0.19
C VAL A 55 -8.71 -22.87 0.22
N ALA A 56 -7.74 -23.30 1.04
CA ALA A 56 -7.69 -24.67 1.56
C ALA A 56 -8.89 -25.00 2.44
N PHE A 57 -9.27 -24.08 3.34
CA PHE A 57 -10.46 -24.22 4.17
C PHE A 57 -11.73 -24.32 3.33
N LEU A 58 -11.93 -23.43 2.35
CA LEU A 58 -13.08 -23.47 1.46
C LEU A 58 -13.10 -24.75 0.62
N THR A 59 -11.95 -25.21 0.14
CA THR A 59 -11.84 -26.47 -0.61
C THR A 59 -12.16 -27.69 0.25
N SER A 60 -11.82 -27.67 1.55
CA SER A 60 -12.20 -28.77 2.46
C SER A 60 -13.70 -28.82 2.76
N LYS A 61 -14.39 -27.67 2.69
CA LYS A 61 -15.82 -27.54 3.00
C LYS A 61 -16.75 -27.59 1.79
N THR A 62 -16.23 -27.39 0.58
CA THR A 62 -17.02 -27.33 -0.66
C THR A 62 -16.64 -28.48 -1.59
N ARG A 63 -17.54 -28.83 -2.52
CA ARG A 63 -17.25 -29.82 -3.59
C ARG A 63 -16.51 -29.20 -4.79
N LEU A 64 -16.08 -27.95 -4.68
CA LEU A 64 -15.47 -27.20 -5.77
C LEU A 64 -13.99 -27.56 -5.94
N SER A 65 -13.49 -27.48 -7.17
CA SER A 65 -12.06 -27.67 -7.44
C SER A 65 -11.23 -26.55 -6.81
N TRP A 66 -9.97 -26.85 -6.49
CA TRP A 66 -9.02 -25.88 -5.93
C TRP A 66 -8.98 -24.55 -6.72
N ARG A 67 -8.92 -24.66 -8.06
CA ARG A 67 -8.91 -23.50 -8.95
C ARG A 67 -10.20 -22.68 -8.85
N MET A 68 -11.35 -23.35 -8.74
CA MET A 68 -12.63 -22.65 -8.61
C MET A 68 -12.71 -21.87 -7.30
N ASN A 69 -12.31 -22.48 -6.18
CA ASN A 69 -12.24 -21.79 -4.89
C ASN A 69 -11.23 -20.63 -4.91
N THR A 70 -10.08 -20.82 -5.55
CA THR A 70 -9.10 -19.74 -5.75
C THR A 70 -9.71 -18.58 -6.53
N THR A 71 -10.38 -18.86 -7.65
CA THR A 71 -11.07 -17.84 -8.45
C THR A 71 -12.13 -17.11 -7.65
N LEU A 72 -12.97 -17.81 -6.87
CA LEU A 72 -14.00 -17.18 -6.05
C LEU A 72 -13.40 -16.25 -4.98
N VAL A 73 -12.35 -16.69 -4.28
CA VAL A 73 -11.67 -15.87 -3.27
C VAL A 73 -11.07 -14.61 -3.88
N PHE A 74 -10.34 -14.75 -5.00
CA PHE A 74 -9.72 -13.61 -5.66
C PHE A 74 -10.74 -12.68 -6.31
N LEU A 75 -11.85 -13.20 -6.84
CA LEU A 75 -12.93 -12.38 -7.39
C LEU A 75 -13.60 -11.56 -6.28
N LEU A 76 -13.92 -12.17 -5.14
CA LEU A 76 -14.45 -11.46 -3.97
C LEU A 76 -13.45 -10.40 -3.48
N PHE A 77 -12.17 -10.75 -3.43
CA PHE A 77 -11.11 -9.82 -3.03
C PHE A 77 -10.99 -8.63 -4.00
N ILE A 78 -11.05 -8.86 -5.31
CA ILE A 78 -11.03 -7.79 -6.33
C ILE A 78 -12.25 -6.89 -6.19
N ILE A 79 -13.45 -7.45 -6.02
CA ILE A 79 -14.67 -6.64 -5.81
C ILE A 79 -14.51 -5.76 -4.57
N LEU A 80 -14.07 -6.34 -3.46
CA LEU A 80 -13.85 -5.61 -2.21
C LEU A 80 -12.79 -4.52 -2.39
N LEU A 81 -11.68 -4.84 -3.06
CA LEU A 81 -10.59 -3.91 -3.31
C LEU A 81 -11.01 -2.74 -4.22
N ILE A 82 -11.74 -3.01 -5.30
CA ILE A 82 -12.30 -1.95 -6.18
C ILE A 82 -13.29 -1.09 -5.39
N GLY A 83 -14.18 -1.70 -4.60
CA GLY A 83 -15.12 -0.98 -3.75
C GLY A 83 -14.42 -0.05 -2.75
N LEU A 84 -13.36 -0.53 -2.10
CA LEU A 84 -12.55 0.25 -1.17
C LEU A 84 -11.83 1.40 -1.88
N LEU A 85 -11.14 1.12 -2.99
CA LEU A 85 -10.37 2.12 -3.72
C LEU A 85 -11.27 3.19 -4.34
N THR A 86 -12.43 2.81 -4.86
CA THR A 86 -13.41 3.73 -5.42
C THR A 86 -14.03 4.58 -4.32
N GLY A 87 -14.44 3.97 -3.20
CA GLY A 87 -15.01 4.69 -2.06
C GLY A 87 -14.03 5.69 -1.46
N ALA A 88 -12.80 5.26 -1.16
CA ALA A 88 -11.75 6.13 -0.64
C ALA A 88 -11.36 7.22 -1.65
N GLY A 89 -11.19 6.85 -2.92
CA GLY A 89 -10.85 7.79 -4.00
C GLY A 89 -11.92 8.86 -4.18
N LEU A 90 -13.20 8.50 -4.17
CA LEU A 90 -14.31 9.44 -4.28
C LEU A 90 -14.36 10.41 -3.10
N VAL A 91 -14.19 9.91 -1.87
CA VAL A 91 -14.15 10.76 -0.67
C VAL A 91 -12.99 11.75 -0.74
N ILE A 92 -11.78 11.28 -1.06
CA ILE A 92 -10.60 12.14 -1.16
C ILE A 92 -10.80 13.18 -2.27
N ALA A 93 -11.29 12.77 -3.44
CA ALA A 93 -11.54 13.68 -4.56
C ALA A 93 -12.58 14.75 -4.19
N GLN A 94 -13.71 14.36 -3.59
CA GLN A 94 -14.75 15.29 -3.17
C GLN A 94 -14.23 16.30 -2.14
N GLN A 95 -13.50 15.83 -1.12
CA GLN A 95 -12.92 16.71 -0.11
C GLN A 95 -11.90 17.68 -0.70
N ALA A 96 -11.03 17.20 -1.59
CA ALA A 96 -10.05 18.05 -2.27
C ALA A 96 -10.73 19.10 -3.16
N THR A 97 -11.75 18.72 -3.93
CA THR A 97 -12.52 19.68 -4.75
C THR A 97 -13.31 20.68 -3.91
N GLY A 98 -13.85 20.24 -2.77
CA GLY A 98 -14.58 21.12 -1.84
C GLY A 98 -13.67 22.18 -1.22
N LEU A 99 -12.48 21.78 -0.77
CA LEU A 99 -11.45 22.71 -0.28
C LEU A 99 -11.06 23.73 -1.36
N VAL A 100 -10.78 23.29 -2.58
CA VAL A 100 -10.46 24.20 -3.70
C VAL A 100 -11.60 25.18 -3.94
N ARG A 101 -12.85 24.71 -3.93
CA ARG A 101 -14.03 25.57 -4.13
C ARG A 101 -14.19 26.61 -3.02
N VAL A 102 -14.05 26.22 -1.75
CA VAL A 102 -14.13 27.15 -0.62
C VAL A 102 -13.07 28.24 -0.72
N VAL A 103 -11.84 27.88 -1.09
CA VAL A 103 -10.77 28.85 -1.26
C VAL A 103 -11.03 29.75 -2.47
N GLN A 104 -11.58 29.23 -3.56
CA GLN A 104 -11.99 30.04 -4.72
C GLN A 104 -13.12 31.03 -4.39
N GLU A 105 -14.18 30.58 -3.70
CA GLU A 105 -15.27 31.45 -3.25
C GLU A 105 -14.73 32.53 -2.32
N PHE A 106 -13.92 32.18 -1.32
CA PHE A 106 -13.27 33.15 -0.43
C PHE A 106 -12.39 34.16 -1.18
N THR A 107 -11.66 33.71 -2.20
CA THR A 107 -10.80 34.57 -3.04
C THR A 107 -11.63 35.54 -3.87
N ASN A 108 -12.77 35.11 -4.40
CA ASN A 108 -13.66 35.95 -5.20
C ASN A 108 -14.41 36.98 -4.34
N ASP A 109 -14.79 36.61 -3.12
CA ASP A 109 -15.54 37.47 -2.20
C ASP A 109 -14.63 38.41 -1.40
N LEU A 110 -13.31 38.16 -1.39
CA LEU A 110 -12.33 38.94 -0.62
C LEU A 110 -12.34 40.45 -0.94
N PRO A 111 -12.42 40.90 -2.21
CA PRO A 111 -12.49 42.32 -2.53
C PRO A 111 -13.75 42.99 -1.99
N ASP A 112 -14.90 42.30 -2.05
CA ASP A 112 -16.18 42.82 -1.57
C ASP A 112 -16.21 42.88 -0.03
N LEU A 113 -15.70 41.86 0.65
CA LEU A 113 -15.48 41.86 2.10
C LEU A 113 -14.54 42.99 2.55
N ALA A 114 -13.45 43.22 1.80
CA ALA A 114 -12.53 44.31 2.08
C ALA A 114 -13.20 45.68 1.90
N ASN A 115 -14.04 45.83 0.88
CA ASN A 115 -14.81 47.06 0.65
C ASN A 115 -15.86 47.31 1.74
N GLU A 116 -16.64 46.30 2.13
CA GLU A 116 -17.62 46.41 3.22
C GLU A 116 -16.95 46.80 4.56
N LEU A 117 -15.83 46.14 4.89
CA LEU A 117 -15.05 46.47 6.09
C LEU A 117 -14.45 47.89 6.01
N THR A 118 -14.03 48.34 4.83
CA THR A 118 -13.51 49.70 4.64
C THR A 118 -14.62 50.74 4.88
N VAL A 119 -15.82 50.53 4.33
CA VAL A 119 -17.00 51.40 4.55
C VAL A 119 -17.44 51.40 6.01
N PHE A 120 -17.36 50.26 6.69
CA PHE A 120 -17.64 50.19 8.13
C PHE A 120 -16.61 50.97 8.96
N LEU A 121 -15.31 50.84 8.63
CA LEU A 121 -14.24 51.55 9.33
C LEU A 121 -14.21 53.06 9.03
N GLU A 122 -14.73 53.49 7.88
CA GLU A 122 -14.98 54.90 7.57
C GLU A 122 -15.93 55.55 8.57
N GLN A 123 -16.97 54.84 9.03
CA GLN A 123 -17.90 55.37 10.05
C GLN A 123 -17.21 55.67 11.39
N TYR A 124 -16.06 55.07 11.66
CA TYR A 124 -15.26 55.27 12.88
C TYR A 124 -14.01 56.13 12.66
N GLY A 125 -13.78 56.64 11.44
CA GLY A 125 -12.62 57.52 11.12
C GLY A 125 -11.26 56.80 11.06
N ILE A 126 -11.25 55.47 10.90
CA ILE A 126 -10.03 54.62 10.97
C ILE A 126 -9.46 54.32 9.56
N LYS A 127 -10.13 54.78 8.49
CA LYS A 127 -9.83 54.46 7.09
C LYS A 127 -8.36 54.68 6.69
N ASP A 128 -7.73 55.75 7.17
CA ASP A 128 -6.38 56.14 6.76
C ASP A 128 -5.26 55.32 7.44
N ILE A 129 -5.60 54.46 8.42
CA ILE A 129 -4.62 53.67 9.17
C ILE A 129 -4.38 52.31 8.52
N ILE A 130 -5.39 51.73 7.85
CA ILE A 130 -5.31 50.40 7.25
C ILE A 130 -6.00 50.42 5.87
N ASN A 131 -5.22 50.19 4.81
CA ASN A 131 -5.75 50.04 3.45
C ASN A 131 -6.10 48.56 3.20
N LEU A 132 -7.34 48.17 3.53
CA LEU A 132 -7.79 46.78 3.41
C LEU A 132 -7.81 46.27 1.97
N SER A 133 -8.00 47.14 0.98
CA SER A 133 -7.94 46.79 -0.44
C SER A 133 -6.55 46.32 -0.85
N ASP A 134 -5.50 47.00 -0.35
CA ASP A 134 -4.10 46.64 -0.60
C ASP A 134 -3.72 45.33 0.10
N LEU A 135 -4.24 45.11 1.32
CA LEU A 135 -4.08 43.85 2.05
C LEU A 135 -4.77 42.69 1.33
N ALA A 136 -6.00 42.89 0.84
CA ALA A 136 -6.72 41.91 0.05
C ALA A 136 -5.97 41.54 -1.22
N ASN A 137 -5.47 42.53 -1.99
CA ASN A 137 -4.68 42.28 -3.19
C ASN A 137 -3.41 41.46 -2.90
N ARG A 138 -2.66 41.77 -1.84
CA ARG A 138 -1.49 40.97 -1.41
C ARG A 138 -1.86 39.55 -1.01
N LEU A 139 -3.02 39.38 -0.38
CA LEU A 139 -3.55 38.06 -0.03
C LEU A 139 -3.89 37.27 -1.30
N LEU A 140 -4.55 37.89 -2.29
CA LEU A 140 -4.90 37.29 -3.57
C LEU A 140 -3.66 36.87 -4.36
N GLU A 141 -2.64 37.72 -4.41
CA GLU A 141 -1.34 37.41 -5.04
C GLU A 141 -0.66 36.20 -4.41
N THR A 142 -0.89 35.96 -3.11
CA THR A 142 -0.34 34.81 -2.39
C THR A 142 -1.19 33.55 -2.56
N VAL A 143 -2.52 33.68 -2.62
CA VAL A 143 -3.48 32.56 -2.64
C VAL A 143 -3.72 32.01 -4.04
N GLN A 144 -3.75 32.86 -5.08
CA GLN A 144 -3.97 32.40 -6.47
C GLN A 144 -2.95 31.35 -6.96
N PRO A 145 -1.63 31.51 -6.72
CA PRO A 145 -0.66 30.48 -7.08
C PRO A 145 -0.87 29.17 -6.33
N LEU A 146 -1.31 29.24 -5.08
CA LEU A 146 -1.59 28.06 -4.24
C LEU A 146 -2.83 27.30 -4.73
N LEU A 147 -3.85 28.00 -5.24
CA LEU A 147 -5.00 27.40 -5.90
C LEU A 147 -4.61 26.64 -7.18
N GLY A 148 -3.75 27.23 -8.01
CA GLY A 148 -3.20 26.57 -9.20
C GLY A 148 -2.40 25.32 -8.86
N GLN A 149 -1.58 25.40 -7.80
CA GLN A 149 -0.84 24.24 -7.27
C GLN A 149 -1.79 23.17 -6.71
N ALA A 150 -2.83 23.53 -5.96
CA ALA A 150 -3.82 22.60 -5.45
C ALA A 150 -4.53 21.82 -6.58
N GLY A 151 -4.93 22.50 -7.65
CA GLY A 151 -5.49 21.85 -8.85
C GLY A 151 -4.51 20.87 -9.49
N SER A 152 -3.23 21.24 -9.59
CA SER A 152 -2.17 20.35 -10.11
C SER A 152 -1.93 19.14 -9.20
N ILE A 153 -2.01 19.32 -7.87
CA ILE A 153 -1.89 18.24 -6.89
C ILE A 153 -3.05 17.24 -7.10
N VAL A 154 -4.29 17.70 -7.24
CA VAL A 154 -5.43 16.81 -7.53
C VAL A 154 -5.23 16.02 -8.83
N GLY A 155 -4.73 16.67 -9.89
CA GLY A 155 -4.39 15.98 -11.15
C GLY A 155 -3.25 14.95 -11.01
N SER A 156 -2.22 15.28 -10.22
CA SER A 156 -1.10 14.38 -9.94
C SER A 156 -1.52 13.18 -9.06
N LEU A 157 -2.46 13.38 -8.14
CA LEU A 157 -3.06 12.32 -7.34
C LEU A 157 -3.84 11.34 -8.22
N ALA A 158 -4.59 11.83 -9.21
CA ALA A 158 -5.33 10.98 -10.15
C ALA A 158 -4.40 10.11 -11.01
N THR A 159 -3.32 10.70 -11.56
CA THR A 159 -2.33 9.97 -12.37
C THR A 159 -1.49 8.99 -11.54
N GLY A 160 -1.07 9.40 -10.33
CA GLY A 160 -0.41 8.52 -9.37
C GLY A 160 -1.28 7.36 -8.90
N ALA A 161 -2.60 7.60 -8.72
CA ALA A 161 -3.57 6.56 -8.40
C ALA A 161 -3.70 5.54 -9.52
N ALA A 162 -3.78 5.96 -10.79
CA ALA A 162 -3.86 5.05 -11.93
C ALA A 162 -2.63 4.12 -12.03
N ALA A 163 -1.42 4.67 -11.86
CA ALA A 163 -0.19 3.88 -11.84
C ALA A 163 -0.17 2.88 -10.66
N SER A 164 -0.66 3.30 -9.49
CA SER A 164 -0.75 2.46 -8.30
C SER A 164 -1.77 1.33 -8.47
N ILE A 165 -2.93 1.62 -9.09
CA ILE A 165 -3.95 0.62 -9.43
C ILE A 165 -3.36 -0.42 -10.38
N GLY A 166 -2.61 -0.02 -11.40
CA GLY A 166 -1.94 -0.95 -12.32
C GLY A 166 -0.98 -1.90 -11.59
N ARG A 167 -0.19 -1.38 -10.64
CA ARG A 167 0.71 -2.20 -9.81
C ARG A 167 -0.06 -3.17 -8.90
N ILE A 168 -1.11 -2.69 -8.23
CA ILE A 168 -1.96 -3.54 -7.38
C ILE A 168 -2.59 -4.65 -8.21
N PHE A 169 -3.17 -4.32 -9.37
CA PHE A 169 -3.77 -5.29 -10.27
C PHE A 169 -2.76 -6.35 -10.71
N PHE A 170 -1.54 -5.93 -11.09
CA PHE A 170 -0.46 -6.86 -11.43
C PHE A 170 -0.11 -7.80 -10.27
N ILE A 171 0.04 -7.28 -9.04
CA ILE A 171 0.32 -8.09 -7.86
C ILE A 171 -0.79 -9.13 -7.65
N VAL A 172 -2.06 -8.70 -7.69
CA VAL A 172 -3.23 -9.58 -7.46
C VAL A 172 -3.34 -10.63 -8.56
N PHE A 173 -3.10 -10.24 -9.81
CA PHE A 173 -3.11 -11.14 -10.96
C PHE A 173 -2.03 -12.21 -10.83
N VAL A 174 -0.78 -11.83 -10.53
CA VAL A 174 0.31 -12.78 -10.31
C VAL A 174 0.01 -13.70 -9.12
N ALA A 175 -0.47 -13.14 -8.01
CA ALA A 175 -0.82 -13.93 -6.82
C ALA A 175 -1.90 -14.98 -7.11
N TYR A 176 -2.91 -14.62 -7.93
CA TYR A 176 -3.93 -15.53 -8.40
C TYR A 176 -3.34 -16.68 -9.21
N PHE A 177 -2.49 -16.39 -10.19
CA PHE A 177 -1.87 -17.43 -11.02
C PHE A 177 -1.01 -18.38 -10.19
N ILE A 178 -0.16 -17.85 -9.31
CA ILE A 178 0.66 -18.67 -8.41
C ILE A 178 -0.23 -19.58 -7.54
N LEU A 179 -1.29 -19.04 -6.93
CA LEU A 179 -2.15 -19.85 -6.05
C LEU A 179 -3.00 -20.86 -6.82
N SER A 180 -3.53 -20.47 -7.98
CA SER A 180 -4.41 -21.33 -8.78
C SER A 180 -3.68 -22.57 -9.31
N GLU A 181 -2.36 -22.46 -9.53
CA GLU A 181 -1.50 -23.53 -10.03
C GLU A 181 -0.70 -24.26 -8.94
N SER A 182 -0.75 -23.78 -7.70
CA SER A 182 0.08 -24.30 -6.60
C SER A 182 -0.11 -25.80 -6.31
N GLN A 183 -1.29 -26.36 -6.61
CA GLN A 183 -1.58 -27.79 -6.47
C GLN A 183 -1.13 -28.63 -7.67
N ARG A 184 -0.95 -28.01 -8.85
CA ARG A 184 -0.52 -28.71 -10.08
C ARG A 184 0.99 -28.75 -10.23
N VAL A 185 1.68 -27.75 -9.69
CA VAL A 185 3.13 -27.82 -9.51
C VAL A 185 3.37 -28.89 -8.45
N GLY A 186 3.68 -30.12 -8.88
CA GLY A 186 4.07 -31.20 -7.97
C GLY A 186 5.13 -30.70 -7.00
N LYS A 187 5.14 -31.21 -5.76
CA LYS A 187 6.10 -30.80 -4.72
C LYS A 187 7.46 -30.63 -5.38
N ILE A 188 8.00 -29.40 -5.40
CA ILE A 188 9.34 -29.14 -5.94
C ILE A 188 10.27 -30.04 -5.13
N THR A 189 10.65 -31.14 -5.74
CA THR A 189 11.37 -32.18 -5.02
C THR A 189 12.83 -31.89 -5.24
N PHE A 190 13.48 -31.37 -4.20
CA PHE A 190 14.92 -31.09 -4.20
C PHE A 190 15.80 -32.35 -4.27
N ASP A 191 15.23 -33.50 -4.64
CA ASP A 191 15.94 -34.76 -4.89
C ASP A 191 16.90 -34.65 -6.08
N GLN A 192 16.71 -33.67 -6.95
CA GLN A 192 17.60 -33.39 -8.08
C GLN A 192 18.86 -32.61 -7.70
N ILE A 193 19.02 -32.17 -6.44
CA ILE A 193 20.23 -31.49 -5.96
C ILE A 193 21.06 -32.51 -5.18
N PRO A 194 22.13 -33.07 -5.78
CA PRO A 194 22.97 -34.05 -5.10
C PRO A 194 23.57 -33.42 -3.83
N GLN A 195 23.71 -34.23 -2.78
CA GLN A 195 24.42 -33.90 -1.53
C GLN A 195 23.70 -32.98 -0.53
N TYR A 196 22.84 -32.03 -0.96
CA TYR A 196 22.19 -31.05 -0.06
C TYR A 196 20.66 -31.16 0.04
N GLY A 197 20.03 -32.13 -0.63
CA GLY A 197 18.56 -32.25 -0.67
C GLY A 197 17.89 -32.40 0.71
N TYR A 198 18.55 -33.05 1.68
CA TYR A 198 18.05 -33.17 3.05
C TYR A 198 18.00 -31.80 3.76
N ASP A 199 19.09 -31.03 3.71
CA ASP A 199 19.17 -29.72 4.37
C ASP A 199 18.20 -28.72 3.74
N ILE A 200 18.11 -28.70 2.40
CA ILE A 200 17.17 -27.82 1.70
C ILE A 200 15.73 -28.15 2.08
N ARG A 201 15.34 -29.44 2.15
CA ARG A 201 14.01 -29.86 2.62
C ARG A 201 13.75 -29.45 4.06
N ARG A 202 14.73 -29.67 4.94
CA ARG A 202 14.63 -29.30 6.35
C ARG A 202 14.44 -27.79 6.52
N MET A 203 15.27 -26.98 5.86
CA MET A 203 15.18 -25.51 5.88
C MET A 203 13.86 -25.02 5.29
N THR A 204 13.45 -25.57 4.14
CA THR A 204 12.18 -25.22 3.48
C THR A 204 11.01 -25.51 4.40
N ARG A 205 10.97 -26.69 5.03
CA ARG A 205 9.90 -27.04 5.98
C ARG A 205 9.88 -26.11 7.19
N GLN A 206 11.04 -25.78 7.76
CA GLN A 206 11.13 -24.86 8.89
C GLN A 206 10.66 -23.45 8.50
N LEU A 207 11.09 -22.94 7.34
CA LEU A 207 10.63 -21.67 6.80
C LEU A 207 9.13 -21.68 6.56
N SER A 208 8.57 -22.73 5.94
CA SER A 208 7.13 -22.84 5.73
C SER A 208 6.34 -22.77 7.03
N VAL A 209 6.78 -23.43 8.10
CA VAL A 209 6.13 -23.37 9.42
C VAL A 209 6.17 -21.97 10.02
N ILE A 210 7.31 -21.27 9.89
CA ILE A 210 7.45 -19.89 10.36
C ILE A 210 6.52 -18.96 9.58
N TRP A 211 6.54 -19.04 8.25
CA TRP A 211 5.68 -18.22 7.38
C TRP A 211 4.19 -18.50 7.61
N GLU A 212 3.79 -19.77 7.72
CA GLU A 212 2.41 -20.16 7.99
C GLU A 212 1.93 -19.61 9.34
N SER A 213 2.76 -19.71 10.38
CA SER A 213 2.45 -19.16 11.71
C SER A 213 2.35 -17.64 11.69
N PHE A 214 3.28 -16.96 10.99
CA PHE A 214 3.29 -15.51 10.84
C PHE A 214 2.03 -15.01 10.11
N PHE A 215 1.72 -15.56 8.93
CA PHE A 215 0.55 -15.13 8.15
C PHE A 215 -0.77 -15.41 8.87
N ARG A 216 -0.86 -16.55 9.56
CA ARG A 216 -2.04 -16.87 10.38
C ARG A 216 -2.19 -15.88 11.55
N GLY A 217 -1.10 -15.55 12.24
CA GLY A 217 -1.11 -14.51 13.28
C GLY A 217 -1.53 -13.16 12.73
N GLN A 218 -0.95 -12.75 11.61
CA GLN A 218 -1.24 -11.48 10.95
C GLN A 218 -2.70 -11.39 10.48
N PHE A 219 -3.25 -12.46 9.93
CA PHE A 219 -4.66 -12.51 9.54
C PHE A 219 -5.60 -12.38 10.74
N ILE A 220 -5.27 -13.01 11.88
CA ILE A 220 -6.05 -12.86 13.12
C ILE A 220 -6.01 -11.41 13.59
N ILE A 221 -4.83 -10.77 13.59
CA ILE A 221 -4.67 -9.36 13.96
C ILE A 221 -5.49 -8.46 13.01
N PHE A 222 -5.43 -8.71 11.70
CA PHE A 222 -6.22 -8.00 10.70
C PHE A 222 -7.73 -8.08 11.01
N VAL A 223 -8.26 -9.29 11.25
CA VAL A 223 -9.68 -9.48 11.56
C VAL A 223 -10.05 -8.76 12.86
N MET A 224 -9.20 -8.85 13.89
CA MET A 224 -9.42 -8.18 15.17
C MET A 224 -9.48 -6.66 14.99
N VAL A 225 -8.50 -6.06 14.30
CA VAL A 225 -8.46 -4.62 14.03
C VAL A 225 -9.65 -4.19 13.18
N PHE A 226 -9.99 -4.95 12.14
CA PHE A 226 -11.17 -4.69 11.30
C PHE A 226 -12.45 -4.64 12.14
N VAL A 227 -12.70 -5.64 12.98
CA VAL A 227 -13.93 -5.70 13.80
C VAL A 227 -13.97 -4.56 14.81
N VAL A 228 -12.86 -4.27 15.50
CA VAL A 228 -12.79 -3.18 16.49
C VAL A 228 -13.05 -1.83 15.82
N TYR A 229 -12.37 -1.52 14.72
CA TYR A 229 -12.58 -0.25 14.00
C TYR A 229 -13.96 -0.17 13.37
N LEU A 230 -14.51 -1.28 12.87
CA LEU A 230 -15.86 -1.30 12.33
C LEU A 230 -16.88 -0.91 13.41
N ILE A 231 -16.77 -1.47 14.61
CA ILE A 231 -17.66 -1.15 15.74
C ILE A 231 -17.50 0.33 16.12
N ILE A 232 -16.28 0.80 16.34
CA ILE A 232 -16.00 2.18 16.78
C ILE A 232 -16.49 3.19 15.73
N LEU A 233 -16.10 3.03 14.47
CA LEU A 233 -16.46 3.97 13.40
C LEU A 233 -17.96 3.95 13.12
N SER A 234 -18.61 2.79 13.20
CA SER A 234 -20.07 2.70 13.01
C SER A 234 -20.82 3.32 14.20
N ALA A 235 -20.34 3.11 15.43
CA ALA A 235 -20.92 3.72 16.63
C ALA A 235 -20.80 5.25 16.61
N LEU A 236 -19.71 5.78 16.05
CA LEU A 236 -19.50 7.22 15.85
C LEU A 236 -20.26 7.79 14.63
N GLY A 237 -21.02 6.96 13.90
CA GLY A 237 -21.77 7.41 12.72
C GLY A 237 -20.89 7.83 11.53
N VAL A 238 -19.63 7.37 11.49
CA VAL A 238 -18.69 7.73 10.44
C VAL A 238 -19.14 7.10 9.12
N ARG A 239 -19.31 7.95 8.09
CA ARG A 239 -19.61 7.50 6.73
C ARG A 239 -18.49 6.57 6.23
N TYR A 240 -18.86 5.50 5.54
CA TYR A 240 -17.93 4.49 5.02
C TYR A 240 -17.14 3.72 6.10
N SER A 241 -17.73 3.53 7.30
CA SER A 241 -17.10 2.82 8.43
C SER A 241 -16.51 1.45 8.04
N ILE A 242 -17.22 0.66 7.24
CA ILE A 242 -16.74 -0.64 6.74
C ILE A 242 -15.46 -0.47 5.90
N ALA A 243 -15.44 0.50 5.00
CA ALA A 243 -14.31 0.72 4.13
C ALA A 243 -13.08 1.18 4.90
N LEU A 244 -13.27 2.13 5.82
CA LEU A 244 -12.22 2.65 6.69
C LEU A 244 -11.66 1.58 7.63
N ALA A 245 -12.52 0.76 8.21
CA ALA A 245 -12.11 -0.36 9.04
C ALA A 245 -11.28 -1.39 8.26
N ALA A 246 -11.69 -1.72 7.02
CA ALA A 246 -10.96 -2.64 6.16
C ALA A 246 -9.59 -2.09 5.76
N LEU A 247 -9.53 -0.81 5.36
CA LEU A 247 -8.26 -0.13 5.04
C LEU A 247 -7.33 -0.08 6.26
N THR A 248 -7.87 0.21 7.44
CA THR A 248 -7.10 0.24 8.69
C THR A 248 -6.57 -1.14 9.06
N GLY A 249 -7.40 -2.18 8.94
CA GLY A 249 -6.95 -3.56 9.10
C GLY A 249 -5.83 -3.90 8.11
N LEU A 250 -6.01 -3.58 6.82
CA LEU A 250 -5.01 -3.85 5.78
C LEU A 250 -3.69 -3.12 6.06
N ALA A 251 -3.75 -1.90 6.62
CA ALA A 251 -2.55 -1.14 6.99
C ALA A 251 -1.68 -1.85 8.04
N VAL A 252 -2.25 -2.77 8.83
CA VAL A 252 -1.49 -3.57 9.81
C VAL A 252 -0.50 -4.52 9.14
N PHE A 253 -0.77 -4.95 7.89
CA PHE A 253 0.18 -5.74 7.09
C PHE A 253 1.39 -4.96 6.60
N VAL A 254 1.35 -3.62 6.66
CA VAL A 254 2.49 -2.78 6.31
C VAL A 254 3.18 -2.37 7.61
N PRO A 255 4.21 -3.13 8.06
CA PRO A 255 5.02 -2.71 9.19
C PRO A 255 5.56 -1.30 8.94
N TYR A 256 5.71 -0.53 10.02
CA TYR A 256 6.10 0.89 10.01
C TYR A 256 5.01 1.89 9.62
N VAL A 257 3.91 1.54 8.93
CA VAL A 257 2.84 2.54 8.67
C VAL A 257 2.26 3.06 9.97
N GLY A 258 2.06 2.20 10.97
CA GLY A 258 1.66 2.61 12.32
C GLY A 258 2.69 3.53 13.00
N SER A 259 3.98 3.28 12.79
CA SER A 259 5.05 4.15 13.31
C SER A 259 5.07 5.49 12.59
N TRP A 260 4.88 5.52 11.27
CA TRP A 260 4.82 6.74 10.46
C TRP A 260 3.56 7.55 10.76
N THR A 261 2.38 6.93 10.87
CA THR A 261 1.15 7.64 11.25
C THR A 261 1.24 8.18 12.67
N ALA A 262 1.73 7.39 13.62
CA ALA A 262 1.98 7.87 14.99
C ALA A 262 3.00 9.02 15.01
N SER A 263 4.06 8.94 14.20
CA SER A 263 5.07 10.01 14.10
C SER A 263 4.51 11.28 13.46
N ILE A 264 3.72 11.18 12.39
CA ILE A 264 3.08 12.33 11.73
C ILE A 264 2.07 12.98 12.68
N VAL A 265 1.23 12.17 13.35
CA VAL A 265 0.28 12.69 14.35
C VAL A 265 1.03 13.33 15.51
N MET A 266 2.10 12.72 16.01
CA MET A 266 2.93 13.27 17.08
C MET A 266 3.58 14.59 16.66
N VAL A 267 4.12 14.69 15.44
CA VAL A 267 4.67 15.94 14.90
C VAL A 267 3.59 17.01 14.79
N LEU A 268 2.43 16.69 14.23
CA LEU A 268 1.32 17.64 14.09
C LEU A 268 0.81 18.11 15.46
N VAL A 269 0.60 17.19 16.40
CA VAL A 269 0.16 17.53 17.76
C VAL A 269 1.21 18.39 18.46
N THR A 270 2.49 18.01 18.39
CA THR A 270 3.58 18.77 19.02
C THR A 270 3.74 20.16 18.40
N PHE A 271 3.58 20.29 17.08
CA PHE A 271 3.68 21.55 16.36
C PHE A 271 2.47 22.48 16.59
N LEU A 272 1.28 21.91 16.74
CA LEU A 272 0.03 22.66 16.95
C LEU A 272 -0.32 22.84 18.43
N GLN A 273 0.40 22.18 19.34
CA GLN A 273 0.23 22.37 20.77
C GLN A 273 0.72 23.78 21.14
N PRO A 274 -0.11 24.61 21.82
CA PRO A 274 0.33 25.92 22.27
C PRO A 274 1.53 25.81 23.22
N GLU A 275 2.51 26.71 23.09
CA GLU A 275 3.59 26.84 24.07
C GLU A 275 2.98 27.20 25.45
N ASN A 276 3.40 26.49 26.49
CA ASN A 276 3.06 26.83 27.87
C ASN A 276 3.80 28.09 28.33
#